data_AF-A0A1B9JUM6-F1
#
_entry.id   AF-A0A1B9JUM6-F1
#
_cell.length_a   1.000
_cell.length_b   1.000
_cell.length_c   1.000
_cell.angle_alpha   90.00
_cell.angle_beta   90.00
_cell.angle_gamma   90.00
#
_symmetry.space_group_name_H-M   'P 1'
#
loop_
_entity.id
_entity.type
_entity.pdbx_description
1 polymer ?
#
loop_
_entity_poly.entity_id
_entity_poly.type
_entity_poly.pdbx_seq_one_letter_code
_entity_poly.pdbx_strand_id
1 'polypeptide(L)' 'MKHFYNFKTQSFYIDEINIDIPPDSIEITKDQHIDLFNEINAGCVIFNDLTYSESPLSGFHKWNGGQ' A
#
# COMPACT_ATOMS: atom_id res chain seq x y z
N MET A 1 -1.51 -6.14 -18.08
CA MET A 1 -1.32 -4.96 -17.22
C MET A 1 -0.47 -5.35 -16.03
N LYS A 2 0.82 -4.98 -16.03
CA LYS A 2 1.70 -5.17 -14.89
C LYS A 2 1.67 -3.90 -14.05
N HIS A 3 1.51 -4.08 -12.74
CA HIS A 3 1.54 -2.98 -11.79
C HIS A 3 2.89 -3.02 -11.09
N PHE A 4 3.42 -1.85 -10.78
CA PHE A 4 4.67 -1.68 -10.08
C PHE A 4 4.47 -0.71 -8.93
N TYR A 5 5.16 -0.95 -7.83
CA TYR A 5 5.16 -0.06 -6.69
C TYR A 5 6.59 0.36 -6.37
N ASN A 6 6.80 1.65 -6.14
CA ASN A 6 8.08 2.17 -5.71
C ASN A 6 7.98 2.68 -4.28
N PHE A 7 8.76 2.10 -3.37
CA PHE A 7 8.78 2.49 -1.97
C PHE A 7 9.40 3.88 -1.74
N LYS A 8 10.49 4.23 -2.46
CA LYS A 8 11.19 5.53 -2.27
C LYS A 8 10.28 6.72 -2.54
N THR A 9 9.44 6.60 -3.58
CA THR A 9 8.53 7.66 -4.00
C THR A 9 7.09 7.41 -3.56
N GLN A 10 6.82 6.29 -2.88
CA GLN A 10 5.47 5.82 -2.50
C GLN A 10 4.47 5.92 -3.68
N SER A 11 4.95 5.60 -4.87
CA SER A 11 4.22 5.83 -6.13
C SER A 11 3.92 4.52 -6.83
N PHE A 12 2.74 4.45 -7.46
CA PHE A 12 2.33 3.34 -8.32
C PHE A 12 2.71 3.64 -9.77
N TYR A 13 3.29 2.65 -10.43
CA TYR A 13 3.63 2.68 -11.84
C TYR A 13 2.91 1.54 -12.55
N ILE A 14 2.57 1.76 -13.80
CA ILE A 14 1.88 0.77 -14.64
C ILE A 14 2.65 0.73 -15.94
N ASP A 15 3.10 -0.46 -16.35
CA ASP A 15 3.91 -0.68 -17.57
C ASP A 15 3.29 -0.06 -18.82
N GLU A 16 1.96 -0.11 -18.90
CA GLU A 16 1.19 0.41 -20.03
C GLU A 16 1.07 1.93 -20.05
N ILE A 17 1.27 2.60 -18.91
CA ILE A 17 1.02 4.04 -18.73
C ILE A 17 2.33 4.81 -18.53
N ASN A 18 3.27 4.22 -17.79
CA ASN A 18 4.54 4.84 -17.46
C ASN A 18 5.64 4.30 -18.36
N ILE A 19 6.25 5.20 -19.11
CA ILE A 19 7.33 4.92 -20.05
C ILE A 19 8.65 4.65 -19.30
N ASP A 20 8.79 5.22 -18.10
CA ASP A 20 9.99 5.11 -17.27
C ASP A 20 9.60 4.57 -15.88
N ILE A 21 9.78 3.26 -15.69
CA ILE A 21 9.57 2.59 -14.40
C ILE A 21 10.93 2.50 -13.71
N PRO A 22 11.08 3.06 -12.50
CA PRO A 22 12.34 2.97 -11.78
C PRO A 22 12.71 1.49 -11.55
N PRO A 23 13.99 1.09 -11.70
CA PRO A 23 14.41 -0.29 -11.47
C PRO A 23 14.28 -0.74 -10.00
N ASP A 24 14.18 0.22 -9.08
CA ASP A 24 13.87 -0.01 -7.66
C ASP A 24 12.38 -0.36 -7.43
N SER A 25 11.54 -0.34 -8.47
CA SER A 25 10.12 -0.64 -8.35
C SER A 25 9.88 -2.15 -8.39
N ILE A 26 9.04 -2.62 -7.50
CA ILE A 26 8.67 -4.03 -7.38
C ILE A 26 7.42 -4.32 -8.19
N GLU A 27 7.44 -5.42 -8.96
CA GLU A 27 6.26 -5.89 -9.71
C GLU A 27 5.24 -6.42 -8.71
N ILE A 28 4.04 -5.84 -8.74
CA ILE A 28 2.90 -6.22 -7.91
C ILE A 28 1.76 -6.71 -8.79
N THR A 29 0.94 -7.59 -8.22
CA THR A 29 -0.29 -8.03 -8.89
C THR A 29 -1.39 -6.98 -8.78
N LYS A 30 -2.42 -7.10 -9.63
CA LYS A 30 -3.59 -6.20 -9.59
C LYS A 30 -4.31 -6.25 -8.24
N ASP A 31 -4.45 -7.43 -7.65
CA ASP A 31 -5.02 -7.58 -6.29
C ASP A 31 -4.18 -6.82 -5.26
N GLN A 32 -2.86 -7.00 -5.27
CA GLN A 32 -1.97 -6.25 -4.37
C GLN A 32 -2.08 -4.74 -4.58
N HIS A 33 -2.22 -4.27 -5.82
CA HIS A 33 -2.44 -2.85 -6.07
C HIS A 33 -3.73 -2.36 -5.41
N ILE A 34 -4.82 -3.13 -5.47
CA ILE A 34 -6.10 -2.76 -4.86
C ILE A 34 -6.00 -2.76 -3.33
N ASP A 35 -5.39 -3.80 -2.74
CA ASP A 35 -5.13 -3.88 -1.30
C ASP A 35 -4.29 -2.69 -0.82
N LEU A 36 -3.13 -2.47 -1.43
CA LEU A 36 -2.23 -1.36 -1.07
C LEU A 36 -2.91 0.00 -1.26
N PHE A 37 -3.71 0.17 -2.32
CA PHE A 37 -4.48 1.40 -2.53
C PHE A 37 -5.55 1.61 -1.45
N ASN A 38 -6.24 0.56 -1.03
CA ASN A 38 -7.21 0.63 0.07
C ASN A 38 -6.53 0.95 1.39
N GLU A 39 -5.40 0.31 1.69
CA GLU A 39 -4.62 0.55 2.90
C GLU A 39 -4.03 1.97 2.94
N ILE A 40 -3.50 2.50 1.83
CA ILE A 40 -3.08 3.92 1.76
C ILE A 40 -4.26 4.84 2.04
N ASN A 41 -5.43 4.58 1.44
CA ASN A 41 -6.63 5.37 1.70
C ASN A 41 -7.12 5.25 3.15
N ALA A 42 -6.86 4.12 3.81
CA ALA A 42 -7.10 3.93 5.23
C ALA A 42 -6.07 4.62 6.14
N GLY A 43 -5.02 5.23 5.57
CA GLY A 43 -3.94 5.90 6.30
C GLY A 43 -2.85 4.94 6.79
N CYS A 44 -2.76 3.75 6.22
CA CYS A 44 -1.76 2.75 6.56
C CYS A 44 -0.45 3.02 5.83
N VAL A 45 0.66 2.70 6.49
CA VAL A 45 2.00 2.83 5.90
C VAL A 45 2.35 1.51 5.22
N ILE A 46 2.71 1.57 3.93
CA ILE A 46 3.22 0.40 3.21
C ILE A 46 4.73 0.27 3.47
N PHE A 47 5.17 -0.92 3.87
CA PHE A 47 6.57 -1.27 4.06
C PHE A 47 7.22 -1.79 2.77
N ASN A 48 8.56 -1.78 2.77
CA ASN A 48 9.40 -2.16 1.64
C ASN A 48 9.26 -3.65 1.22
N ASP A 49 8.59 -4.47 2.02
CA ASP A 49 8.34 -5.90 1.78
C ASP A 49 6.92 -6.17 1.26
N LEU A 50 6.21 -5.13 0.77
CA LEU A 50 4.78 -5.17 0.39
C LEU A 50 3.81 -5.45 1.55
N THR A 51 4.33 -5.64 2.75
CA THR A 51 3.53 -5.65 3.97
C THR A 51 3.04 -4.23 4.25
N TYR A 52 1.79 -4.11 4.64
CA TYR A 52 1.22 -2.87 5.14
C TYR A 52 1.22 -2.91 6.66
N SER A 53 1.39 -1.74 7.28
CA SER A 53 1.09 -1.53 8.68
C SER A 53 -0.31 -2.03 8.97
N GLU A 54 -0.49 -2.70 10.11
CA GLU A 54 -1.84 -2.87 10.65
C GLU A 54 -2.51 -1.50 10.63
N SER A 55 -3.72 -1.45 10.07
CA SER A 55 -4.46 -0.20 9.97
C SER A 55 -4.50 0.43 11.34
N PRO A 56 -4.23 1.74 11.47
CA PRO A 56 -4.21 2.38 12.78
C PRO A 56 -5.51 2.00 13.46
N LEU A 57 -5.39 1.25 14.57
CA LEU A 57 -6.50 0.76 15.36
C LEU A 57 -7.51 1.89 15.39
N SER A 58 -8.69 1.65 14.79
CA SER A 58 -9.68 2.69 14.52
C SER A 58 -9.68 3.65 15.70
N GLY A 59 -9.51 4.95 15.49
CA GLY A 59 -9.34 5.93 16.56
C GLY A 59 -10.45 5.92 17.64
N PHE A 60 -11.49 5.11 17.46
CA PHE A 60 -12.28 4.56 18.55
C PHE A 60 -11.47 3.54 19.34
N HIS A 61 -10.82 4.01 20.41
CA HIS A 61 -10.63 3.17 21.59
C HIS A 61 -11.99 2.51 21.92
N LYS A 62 -12.13 1.20 21.62
CA LYS A 62 -13.18 0.41 22.26
C LYS A 62 -12.79 0.31 23.72
N TRP A 63 -13.26 1.25 24.53
CA TRP A 63 -13.32 1.08 25.97
C TRP A 63 -14.26 -0.09 26.22
N ASN A 64 -13.71 -1.31 26.29
CA ASN A 64 -14.39 -2.41 26.96
C ASN A 64 -14.42 -2.00 28.43
N GLY A 65 -15.51 -1.36 28.84
CA GLY A 65 -15.79 -1.00 30.23
C GLY A 65 -15.75 -2.26 31.07
N GLY A 66 -14.55 -2.56 31.56
CA GLY A 66 -14.31 -3.60 32.53
C GLY A 66 -14.78 -3.12 33.88
N GLN A 67 -15.98 -3.62 34.24
CA GLN A 67 -16.62 -3.66 35.55
C GLN A 67 -17.24 -2.36 36.10
#